data_AF-A0A2Y9A852-F1
#
_entry.id   AF-A0A2Y9A852-F1
#
_cell.length_a   1.000
_cell.length_b   1.000
_cell.length_c   1.000
_cell.angle_alpha   90.00
_cell.angle_beta   90.00
_cell.angle_gamma   90.00
#
_symmetry.space_group_name_H-M   'P 1'
#
loop_
_entity.id
_entity.type
_entity.pdbx_description
1 polymer ?
#
loop_
_entity_poly.entity_id
_entity_poly.type
_entity_poly.pdbx_seq_one_letter_code
_entity_poly.pdbx_strand_id
1 'polypeptide(L)'
;MVVLRWHYGMKLSVSLPEEDVAILDEYARTAGLPSRSAAVQHAVRMLRLPDLEQDYEAAWQEWEASGDQAAWDSTAADGIANVAR
;
A
#
# COMPACT_ATOMS: atom_id res chain seq x y z
N MET A 1 42.14 5.30 5.69
CA MET A 1 41.13 4.92 6.71
C MET A 1 39.78 5.31 6.14
N VAL A 2 39.03 4.35 5.58
CA VAL A 2 37.71 4.61 4.96
C VAL A 2 36.65 4.19 5.99
N VAL A 3 35.94 5.17 6.54
CA VAL A 3 34.75 4.94 7.36
C VAL A 3 33.61 4.63 6.39
N LEU A 4 33.28 3.35 6.24
CA LEU A 4 32.06 2.93 5.54
C LEU A 4 30.87 3.26 6.43
N ARG A 5 30.15 4.32 6.06
CA ARG A 5 28.84 4.67 6.61
C ARG A 5 27.83 3.61 6.15
N TRP A 6 27.49 2.68 7.04
CA TRP A 6 26.41 1.73 6.81
C TRP A 6 25.09 2.49 6.54
N HIS A 7 24.34 2.05 5.53
CA HIS A 7 22.94 2.43 5.40
C HIS A 7 22.18 1.94 6.65
N TYR A 8 21.36 2.81 7.24
CA TYR A 8 20.63 2.55 8.49
C TYR A 8 19.56 1.47 8.24
N GLY A 9 19.93 0.20 8.40
CA GLY A 9 19.03 -0.94 8.22
C GLY A 9 19.43 -2.07 9.16
N MET A 10 18.55 -2.40 10.11
CA MET A 10 18.76 -3.50 11.04
C MET A 10 18.46 -4.83 10.32
N LYS A 11 19.40 -5.78 10.40
CA LYS A 11 19.19 -7.14 9.92
C LYS A 11 18.58 -7.98 11.06
N LEU A 12 17.51 -8.69 10.75
CA LEU A 12 16.83 -9.60 11.68
C LEU A 12 16.92 -11.02 11.13
N SER A 13 17.23 -11.98 11.99
CA SER A 13 17.09 -13.41 11.70
C SER A 13 15.77 -13.89 12.28
N VAL A 14 14.89 -14.45 11.45
CA VAL A 14 13.59 -14.99 11.87
C VAL A 14 13.46 -16.42 11.39
N SER A 15 12.78 -17.25 12.19
CA SER A 15 12.36 -18.59 11.79
C SER A 15 10.88 -18.53 11.48
N LEU A 16 10.50 -18.91 10.26
CA LEU A 16 9.12 -18.97 9.79
C LEU A 16 8.86 -20.37 9.20
N PRO A 17 7.63 -20.89 9.32
CA PRO A 17 7.18 -22.05 8.57
C PRO A 17 7.35 -21.87 7.06
N GLU A 18 7.47 -22.98 6.32
CA GLU A 18 7.68 -22.93 4.86
C GLU A 18 6.49 -22.30 4.13
N GLU A 19 5.28 -22.57 4.60
CA GLU A 19 4.04 -21.99 4.10
C GLU A 19 4.01 -20.46 4.22
N ASP A 20 4.50 -19.90 5.33
CA ASP A 20 4.53 -18.45 5.55
C ASP A 20 5.57 -17.78 4.64
N VAL A 21 6.70 -18.46 4.40
CA VAL A 21 7.71 -17.99 3.43
C VAL A 21 7.15 -17.99 2.01
N ALA A 22 6.38 -19.01 1.63
CA ALA A 22 5.73 -19.09 0.32
C ALA A 22 4.72 -17.94 0.12
N ILE A 23 3.93 -17.61 1.15
CA ILE A 23 3.02 -16.46 1.12
C ILE A 23 3.79 -15.15 0.90
N LEU A 24 4.90 -14.94 1.63
CA LEU A 24 5.73 -13.74 1.47
C LEU A 24 6.35 -13.63 0.07
N ASP A 25 6.77 -14.74 -0.51
CA ASP A 25 7.34 -14.77 -1.87
C ASP A 25 6.30 -14.43 -2.93
N GLU A 26 5.12 -15.03 -2.84
CA GLU A 26 4.02 -14.76 -3.75
C GLU A 26 3.55 -13.31 -3.64
N TYR A 27 3.45 -12.79 -2.41
CA TYR A 27 3.14 -11.39 -2.17
C TYR A 27 4.21 -10.45 -2.76
N ALA A 28 5.49 -10.74 -2.54
CA ALA A 28 6.58 -9.94 -3.10
C ALA A 28 6.51 -9.92 -4.63
N ARG A 29 6.23 -11.06 -5.26
CA ARG A 29 6.11 -11.19 -6.72
C ARG A 29 4.92 -10.40 -7.26
N THR A 30 3.75 -10.53 -6.66
CA THR A 30 2.50 -9.89 -7.11
C THR A 30 2.51 -8.38 -6.89
N ALA A 31 3.08 -7.91 -5.77
CA ALA A 31 3.22 -6.49 -5.47
C ALA A 31 4.46 -5.83 -6.11
N GLY A 32 5.28 -6.58 -6.87
CA GLY A 32 6.48 -6.06 -7.53
C GLY A 32 7.59 -5.63 -6.57
N LEU A 33 7.67 -6.24 -5.39
CA LEU A 33 8.64 -5.90 -4.36
C LEU A 33 10.00 -6.57 -4.62
N PRO A 34 11.12 -5.87 -4.36
CA PRO A 34 12.45 -6.33 -4.76
C PRO A 34 13.03 -7.44 -3.86
N SER A 35 12.41 -7.75 -2.72
CA SER A 35 12.92 -8.75 -1.78
C SER A 35 11.89 -9.18 -0.72
N ARG A 36 12.14 -10.32 -0.06
CA ARG A 36 11.41 -10.76 1.14
C ARG A 36 11.46 -9.71 2.27
N SER A 37 12.59 -9.02 2.46
CA SER A 37 12.69 -7.95 3.45
C SER A 37 11.79 -6.75 3.11
N ALA A 38 11.59 -6.43 1.83
CA ALA A 38 10.64 -5.41 1.41
C ALA A 38 9.18 -5.85 1.66
N ALA A 39 8.85 -7.13 1.44
CA ALA A 39 7.55 -7.70 1.79
C ALA A 39 7.28 -7.64 3.30
N VAL A 40 8.24 -8.06 4.13
CA VAL A 40 8.12 -7.97 5.60
C VAL A 40 8.01 -6.52 6.06
N GLN A 41 8.81 -5.61 5.49
CA GLN A 41 8.69 -4.18 5.80
C GLN A 41 7.30 -3.64 5.45
N HIS A 42 6.73 -4.05 4.31
CA HIS A 42 5.38 -3.67 3.93
C HIS A 42 4.35 -4.20 4.92
N ALA A 43 4.42 -5.48 5.29
CA ALA A 43 3.52 -6.08 6.28
C ALA A 43 3.59 -5.35 7.64
N VAL A 44 4.79 -5.01 8.12
CA VAL A 44 4.97 -4.23 9.35
C VAL A 44 4.34 -2.84 9.26
N ARG A 45 4.34 -2.20 8.09
CA ARG A 45 3.64 -0.91 7.90
C ARG A 45 2.13 -1.09 8.00
N MET A 46 1.58 -2.19 7.48
CA MET A 46 0.14 -2.48 7.56
C MET A 46 -0.33 -2.69 9.01
N LEU A 47 0.54 -3.16 9.91
CA LEU A 47 0.22 -3.25 11.35
C LEU A 47 -0.12 -1.89 11.98
N ARG A 48 0.25 -0.75 11.36
CA ARG A 48 -0.11 0.60 11.84
C ARG A 48 -1.48 1.06 11.35
N LEU A 49 -2.08 0.33 10.43
CA LEU A 49 -3.33 0.66 9.76
C LEU A 49 -4.31 -0.50 9.92
N PRO A 50 -4.57 -1.00 11.15
CA PRO A 50 -5.38 -2.20 11.37
C PRO A 50 -6.82 -2.03 10.90
N ASP A 51 -7.34 -0.80 10.97
CA ASP A 51 -8.73 -0.49 10.68
C ASP A 51 -8.91 0.15 9.30
N LEU A 52 -7.86 0.18 8.46
CA LEU A 52 -7.85 0.92 7.19
C LEU A 52 -9.03 0.57 6.27
N GLU A 53 -9.37 -0.71 6.19
CA GLU A 53 -10.47 -1.20 5.36
C GLU A 53 -11.81 -0.67 5.87
N GLN A 54 -12.01 -0.68 7.20
CA GLN A 54 -13.21 -0.16 7.85
C GLN A 54 -13.28 1.37 7.75
N ASP A 55 -12.14 2.05 7.92
CA ASP A 55 -12.03 3.50 7.79
C ASP A 55 -12.39 3.95 6.37
N TYR A 56 -11.92 3.24 5.34
CA TYR A 56 -12.30 3.50 3.96
C TYR A 56 -13.78 3.22 3.71
N GLU A 57 -14.33 2.12 4.23
CA GLU A 57 -15.76 1.80 4.11
C GLU A 57 -16.62 2.91 4.73
N ALA A 58 -16.29 3.34 5.95
CA ALA A 58 -16.99 4.42 6.64
C ALA A 58 -16.87 5.75 5.88
N ALA A 59 -15.69 6.08 5.36
CA ALA A 59 -15.47 7.30 4.58
C ALA A 59 -16.29 7.30 3.27
N TRP A 60 -16.39 6.15 2.59
CA TRP A 60 -17.25 6.02 1.41
C TRP A 60 -18.73 6.20 1.76
N GLN A 61 -19.20 5.57 2.83
CA GLN A 61 -20.59 5.71 3.29
C GLN A 61 -20.92 7.16 3.68
N GLU A 62 -20.00 7.86 4.36
CA GLU A 62 -20.16 9.27 4.71
C GLU A 62 -20.27 10.15 3.45
N TRP A 63 -19.38 9.94 2.48
CA TRP A 63 -19.37 10.67 1.22
C TRP A 63 -20.64 10.46 0.36
N GLU A 64 -21.13 9.21 0.32
CA GLU A 64 -22.38 8.88 -0.36
C GLU A 64 -23.59 9.54 0.32
N ALA A 65 -23.60 9.54 1.66
CA ALA A 65 -24.69 10.09 2.45
C ALA A 65 -24.71 11.63 2.50
N SER A 66 -23.56 12.30 2.37
CA SER A 66 -23.46 13.77 2.42
C SER A 66 -24.04 14.45 1.18
N GLY A 67 -24.23 13.71 0.08
CA GLY A 67 -24.59 14.25 -1.22
C GLY A 67 -23.39 14.84 -1.99
N ASP A 68 -22.18 14.75 -1.43
CA ASP A 68 -20.95 15.21 -2.08
C ASP A 68 -20.71 14.45 -3.38
N GLN A 69 -21.02 13.15 -3.43
CA GLN A 69 -20.93 12.39 -4.68
C GLN A 69 -21.66 13.08 -5.84
N ALA A 70 -22.93 13.45 -5.65
CA ALA A 70 -23.71 14.10 -6.70
C ALA A 70 -23.16 15.49 -7.06
N ALA A 71 -22.63 16.22 -6.08
CA ALA A 71 -22.01 17.53 -6.31
C ALA A 71 -20.74 17.41 -7.18
N TRP A 72 -19.91 16.42 -6.92
CA TRP A 72 -18.61 16.22 -7.59
C TRP A 72 -18.69 15.45 -8.91
N ASP A 73 -19.69 14.57 -9.08
CA ASP A 73 -19.88 13.73 -10.29
C ASP A 73 -19.88 14.56 -11.58
N SER A 74 -20.43 15.78 -11.56
CA SER A 74 -20.51 16.66 -12.74
C SER A 74 -19.14 17.08 -13.30
N THR A 75 -18.10 17.07 -12.46
CA THR A 75 -16.74 17.48 -12.83
C THR A 75 -15.84 16.32 -13.25
N ALA A 76 -16.32 15.07 -13.19
CA ALA A 76 -15.52 13.89 -13.47
C ALA A 76 -14.97 13.82 -14.91
N ALA A 77 -15.63 14.50 -15.86
CA ALA A 77 -15.23 14.52 -17.28
C ALA A 77 -14.45 15.78 -17.68
N ASP A 78 -14.20 16.71 -16.75
CA ASP A 78 -13.54 17.97 -17.05
C ASP A 78 -12.11 17.73 -17.58
N GLY A 79 -11.76 18.36 -18.70
CA GLY A 79 -10.43 18.25 -19.32
C GLY A 79 -10.18 17.01 -20.19
N ILE A 80 -11.09 16.02 -20.22
CA ILE A 80 -10.91 14.77 -21.01
C ILE A 80 -11.27 14.99 -22.49
N ALA A 81 -12.08 16.00 -22.82
CA ALA A 81 -12.51 16.27 -24.19
C ALA A 81 -11.41 16.83 -25.14
N ASN A 82 -10.21 17.18 -24.64
CA ASN A 82 -9.16 17.83 -25.43
C ASN A 82 -8.05 16.88 -25.94
N VAL A 83 -8.27 15.56 -25.94
CA VAL A 83 -7.27 14.59 -26.46
C VAL A 83 -7.45 14.31 -27.96
N ALA A 84 -8.33 15.05 -28.64
CA ALA A 84 -8.47 15.03 -30.10
C ALA A 84 -7.91 16.33 -30.72
N ARG A 85 -6.57 16.45 -30.77
CA ARG A 85 -5.90 17.30 -31.76
C ARG A 85 -4.50 16.77 -32.08
#